data_AF-A0A7R9CK42-F1
#
_entry.id   AF-A0A7R9CK42-F1
#
_cell.length_a   1.000
_cell.length_b   1.000
_cell.length_c   1.000
_cell.angle_alpha   90.00
_cell.angle_beta   90.00
_cell.angle_gamma   90.00
#
_symmetry.space_group_name_H-M   'P 1'
#
loop_
_entity.id
_entity.type
_entity.pdbx_description
1 polymer ?
#
loop_
_entity_poly.entity_id
_entity_poly.type
_entity_poly.pdbx_seq_one_letter_code
_entity_poly.pdbx_strand_id
1 'polypeptide(L)'
;MLLEHRKAQNESAEEEQEFSEVFMKTLTYTNRFRKFKNKETISAVRSLLMQKKLHKFELASLANLCPETPEEAKSLIPRSELQGLWNQEQTLRGRGLREMVLLGLRLWRLARLWNLRGNGA
;
A
#
# COMPACT_ATOMS: atom_id res chain seq x y z
N MET A 1 11.17 -19.61 -4.64
CA MET A 1 11.28 -18.90 -3.34
C MET A 1 12.43 -19.48 -2.53
N LEU A 2 12.81 -18.88 -1.39
CA LEU A 2 13.97 -19.35 -0.60
C LEU A 2 13.85 -20.82 -0.18
N LEU A 3 12.67 -21.24 0.30
CA LEU A 3 12.43 -22.63 0.74
C LEU A 3 12.46 -23.63 -0.42
N GLU A 4 11.89 -23.28 -1.57
CA GLU A 4 11.97 -24.10 -2.79
C GLU A 4 13.41 -24.20 -3.31
N HIS A 5 14.17 -23.09 -3.25
CA HIS A 5 15.57 -23.08 -3.63
C HIS A 5 16.41 -23.96 -2.69
N ARG A 6 16.13 -23.91 -1.38
CA ARG A 6 16.76 -24.79 -0.40
C ARG A 6 16.41 -26.26 -0.65
N LYS A 7 15.17 -26.56 -1.07
CA LYS A 7 14.76 -27.92 -1.46
C LYS A 7 15.53 -28.41 -2.69
N ALA A 8 15.58 -27.60 -3.75
CA ALA A 8 16.30 -27.92 -4.98
C ALA A 8 17.81 -28.12 -4.73
N GLN A 9 18.42 -27.32 -3.85
CA GLN A 9 19.82 -27.49 -3.45
C GLN A 9 20.08 -28.84 -2.76
N ASN A 10 19.13 -29.34 -1.99
CA ASN A 10 19.24 -30.61 -1.29
C ASN A 10 19.01 -31.81 -2.23
N GLU A 11 18.07 -31.69 -3.17
CA GLU A 11 17.86 -32.68 -4.25
C GLU A 11 19.07 -32.78 -5.19
N SER A 12 19.88 -31.72 -5.31
CA SER A 12 21.12 -31.72 -6.09
C SER A 12 22.38 -32.12 -5.31
N ALA A 13 22.27 -32.37 -4.01
CA ALA A 13 23.43 -32.72 -3.17
C ALA A 13 23.72 -34.24 -3.26
N GLU A 14 24.99 -34.62 -3.12
CA GLU A 14 25.42 -36.03 -3.16
C GLU A 14 24.90 -36.85 -1.97
N GLU A 15 24.64 -36.20 -0.82
CA GLU A 15 23.94 -36.76 0.33
C GLU A 15 22.61 -36.04 0.53
N GLU A 16 21.52 -36.75 0.25
CA GLU A 16 20.17 -36.23 0.45
C GLU A 16 19.86 -36.20 1.96
N GLN A 17 19.79 -35.00 2.52
CA GLN A 17 19.43 -34.82 3.92
C GLN A 17 17.91 -34.74 4.05
N GLU A 18 17.30 -35.56 4.91
CA GLU A 18 15.87 -35.42 5.19
C GLU A 18 15.58 -34.07 5.86
N PHE A 19 14.64 -33.32 5.29
CA PHE A 19 14.20 -32.06 5.87
C PHE A 19 13.45 -32.29 7.18
N SER A 20 13.74 -31.44 8.17
CA SER A 20 12.94 -31.39 9.41
C SER A 20 11.45 -31.27 9.12
N GLU A 21 10.62 -31.90 9.94
CA GLU A 21 9.16 -31.81 9.87
C GLU A 21 8.67 -30.34 9.87
N VAL A 22 9.35 -29.47 10.61
CA VAL A 22 9.08 -28.02 10.65
C VAL A 22 9.29 -27.37 9.27
N PHE A 23 10.33 -27.78 8.54
CA PHE A 23 10.61 -27.27 7.20
C PHE A 23 9.54 -27.70 6.21
N MET A 24 9.16 -28.98 6.20
CA MET A 24 8.10 -29.48 5.32
C MET A 24 6.75 -28.81 5.60
N LYS A 25 6.38 -28.65 6.88
CA LYS A 25 5.16 -27.93 7.29
C LYS A 25 5.19 -26.47 6.83
N THR A 26 6.32 -25.78 6.99
CA THR A 26 6.48 -24.38 6.57
C THR A 26 6.43 -24.24 5.04
N LEU A 27 7.07 -25.13 4.30
CA LEU A 27 7.00 -25.16 2.84
C LEU A 27 5.55 -25.35 2.35
N THR A 28 4.83 -26.30 2.95
CA THR A 28 3.43 -26.57 2.62
C THR A 28 2.54 -25.36 2.92
N TYR A 29 2.71 -24.75 4.10
CA TYR A 29 1.98 -23.56 4.49
C TYR A 29 2.22 -22.39 3.53
N THR A 30 3.49 -22.09 3.25
CA THR A 30 3.85 -20.98 2.35
C THR A 30 3.35 -21.22 0.94
N ASN A 31 3.41 -22.46 0.41
CA ASN A 31 2.85 -22.76 -0.91
C ASN A 31 1.32 -22.63 -0.97
N ARG A 32 0.61 -22.98 0.12
CA ARG A 32 -0.85 -22.89 0.17
C ARG A 32 -1.35 -21.45 0.28
N PHE A 33 -0.70 -20.62 1.10
CA PHE A 33 -1.15 -19.25 1.40
C PHE A 33 -0.46 -18.16 0.57
N ARG A 34 0.51 -18.53 -0.28
CA ARG A 34 1.18 -17.58 -1.18
C ARG A 34 0.21 -17.00 -2.20
N LYS A 35 0.00 -15.68 -2.10
CA LYS A 35 -0.83 -14.91 -3.05
C LYS A 35 -0.13 -14.66 -4.40
N PHE A 36 1.17 -14.37 -4.38
CA PHE A 36 1.93 -14.00 -5.58
C PHE A 36 2.90 -15.10 -6.03
N LYS A 37 2.65 -15.73 -7.19
CA LYS A 37 3.53 -16.77 -7.76
C LYS A 37 4.70 -16.21 -8.58
N ASN A 38 4.51 -15.06 -9.24
CA ASN A 38 5.53 -14.45 -10.07
C ASN A 38 6.53 -13.62 -9.22
N LYS A 39 7.83 -13.73 -9.52
CA LYS A 39 8.89 -12.96 -8.83
C LYS A 39 8.83 -11.48 -9.17
N GLU A 40 8.48 -11.15 -10.40
CA GLU A 40 8.38 -9.76 -10.88
C GLU A 40 7.27 -9.01 -10.14
N THR A 41 6.11 -9.64 -9.97
CA THR A 41 4.98 -9.06 -9.23
C THR A 41 5.34 -8.81 -7.76
N ILE A 42 6.11 -9.71 -7.13
CA ILE A 42 6.57 -9.53 -5.74
C ILE A 42 7.49 -8.31 -5.65
N SER A 43 8.42 -8.15 -6.59
CA SER A 43 9.32 -7.00 -6.65
C SER A 43 8.57 -5.69 -6.87
N ALA A 44 7.60 -5.68 -7.79
CA ALA A 44 6.77 -4.51 -8.08
C ALA A 44 5.93 -4.08 -6.87
N VAL A 45 5.24 -5.02 -6.21
CA VAL A 45 4.45 -4.76 -5.00
C VAL A 45 5.34 -4.20 -3.88
N ARG A 46 6.51 -4.81 -3.66
CA ARG A 46 7.46 -4.33 -2.65
C ARG A 46 7.96 -2.91 -2.96
N SER A 47 8.27 -2.62 -4.21
CA SER A 47 8.75 -1.30 -4.64
C SER A 47 7.68 -0.22 -4.44
N LEU A 48 6.42 -0.54 -4.77
CA LEU A 48 5.28 0.37 -4.57
C LEU A 48 5.05 0.65 -3.08
N LEU A 49 5.08 -0.38 -2.24
CA LEU A 49 4.85 -0.23 -0.81
C LEU A 49 6.03 0.48 -0.11
N MET A 50 7.28 0.28 -0.57
CA MET A 50 8.46 0.96 -0.04
C MET A 50 8.46 2.49 -0.27
N GLN A 51 7.68 3.00 -1.23
CA GLN A 51 7.51 4.44 -1.43
C GLN A 51 6.72 5.08 -0.28
N LYS A 52 5.87 4.32 0.41
CA LYS A 52 5.17 4.77 1.60
C LYS A 52 6.11 4.57 2.80
N LYS A 53 6.26 5.60 3.65
CA LYS A 53 7.10 5.55 4.88
C LYS A 53 6.44 4.67 5.96
N LEU A 54 6.26 3.39 5.66
CA LEU A 54 5.68 2.40 6.56
C LEU A 54 6.78 1.56 7.19
N HIS A 55 6.48 0.98 8.36
CA HIS A 55 7.42 0.10 9.03
C HIS A 55 7.55 -1.22 8.26
N LYS A 56 8.73 -1.87 8.32
CA LYS A 56 9.00 -3.14 7.60
C LYS A 56 7.97 -4.24 7.93
N PHE A 57 7.45 -4.22 9.17
CA PHE A 57 6.40 -5.13 9.62
C PHE A 57 5.06 -4.90 8.90
N GLU A 58 4.67 -3.65 8.70
CA GLU A 58 3.40 -3.30 8.03
C GLU A 58 3.47 -3.62 6.54
N LEU A 59 4.63 -3.35 5.92
CA LEU A 59 4.91 -3.74 4.54
C LEU A 59 4.72 -5.24 4.33
N ALA A 60 5.29 -6.06 5.22
CA ALA A 60 5.16 -7.51 5.16
C ALA A 60 3.71 -7.96 5.41
N SER A 61 3.02 -7.34 6.38
CA SER A 61 1.65 -7.69 6.73
C SER A 61 0.67 -7.35 5.61
N LEU A 62 0.77 -6.17 5.00
CA LEU A 62 -0.04 -5.78 3.84
C LEU A 62 0.21 -6.68 2.63
N ALA A 63 1.48 -7.01 2.35
CA ALA A 63 1.84 -7.88 1.23
C ALA A 63 1.39 -9.34 1.43
N ASN A 64 1.28 -9.82 2.67
CA ASN A 64 0.86 -11.19 2.97
C ASN A 64 -0.67 -11.32 3.11
N LEU A 65 -1.32 -10.35 3.76
CA LEU A 65 -2.76 -10.40 4.05
C LEU A 65 -3.60 -9.94 2.86
N CYS A 66 -3.09 -9.01 2.05
CA CYS A 66 -3.78 -8.44 0.88
C CYS A 66 -5.25 -8.02 1.19
N PRO A 67 -5.47 -7.06 2.11
CA PRO A 67 -6.82 -6.60 2.46
C PRO A 67 -7.51 -5.97 1.25
N GLU A 68 -8.83 -6.21 1.11
CA GLU A 68 -9.62 -5.69 -0.01
C GLU A 68 -10.11 -4.26 0.27
N THR A 69 -10.39 -3.97 1.54
CA THR A 69 -10.90 -2.67 1.99
C THR A 69 -9.91 -1.98 2.93
N PRO A 70 -9.85 -0.63 2.91
CA PRO A 70 -8.99 0.11 3.83
C PRO A 70 -9.45 -0.03 5.29
N GLU A 71 -10.73 -0.32 5.55
CA GLU A 71 -11.27 -0.59 6.88
C GLU A 71 -10.75 -1.92 7.44
N GLU A 72 -10.74 -2.97 6.61
CA GLU A 72 -10.15 -4.27 6.96
C GLU A 72 -8.65 -4.14 7.23
N ALA A 73 -7.92 -3.41 6.38
CA ALA A 73 -6.49 -3.16 6.58
C ALA A 73 -6.18 -2.52 7.94
N LYS A 74 -7.00 -1.55 8.37
CA LYS A 74 -6.88 -0.88 9.67
C LYS A 74 -7.23 -1.79 10.84
N SER A 75 -8.18 -2.70 10.66
CA SER A 75 -8.55 -3.68 11.69
C SER A 75 -7.48 -4.76 11.87
N LEU A 76 -6.83 -5.19 10.78
CA LEU A 76 -5.82 -6.25 10.80
C LEU A 76 -4.44 -5.76 11.22
N ILE A 77 -4.10 -4.50 10.93
CA ILE A 77 -2.80 -3.90 11.25
C ILE A 77 -3.03 -2.76 12.26
N PRO A 78 -2.97 -3.04 13.58
CA PRO A 78 -3.16 -2.03 14.60
C PRO A 78 -1.90 -1.16 14.75
N ARG A 79 -1.82 -0.06 13.99
CA ARG A 79 -0.82 1.00 14.19
C ARG A 79 -1.38 2.40 13.87
N SER A 80 -1.01 3.40 14.66
CA SER A 80 -1.52 4.78 14.55
C SER A 80 -0.89 5.61 13.42
N GLU A 81 0.28 5.23 12.89
CA GLU A 81 0.94 5.93 11.77
C GLU A 81 0.21 5.73 10.44
N LEU A 82 -0.38 4.55 10.24
CA LEU A 82 -1.25 4.24 9.11
C LEU A 82 -2.60 5.00 9.20
N GLN A 83 -3.03 5.43 10.38
CA GLN A 83 -4.16 6.35 10.50
C GLN A 83 -3.74 7.81 10.21
N GLY A 84 -2.55 8.22 10.66
CA GLY A 84 -2.02 9.57 10.45
C GLY A 84 -1.73 9.91 8.98
N LEU A 85 -1.06 9.02 8.26
CA LEU A 85 -0.72 9.22 6.83
C LEU A 85 -1.95 9.26 5.92
N TRP A 86 -2.92 8.38 6.18
CA TRP A 86 -4.14 8.29 5.36
C TRP A 86 -5.10 9.45 5.66
N ASN A 87 -5.19 9.88 6.92
CA ASN A 87 -5.90 11.10 7.26
C ASN A 87 -5.25 12.34 6.63
N GLN A 88 -3.91 12.41 6.56
CA GLN A 88 -3.21 13.49 5.86
C GLN A 88 -3.48 13.49 4.36
N GLU A 89 -3.45 12.33 3.68
CA GLU A 89 -3.70 12.22 2.24
C GLU A 89 -5.14 12.58 1.86
N GLN A 90 -6.12 12.16 2.66
CA GLN A 90 -7.53 12.59 2.49
C GLN A 90 -7.74 14.07 2.81
N THR A 91 -7.06 14.60 3.84
CA THR A 91 -7.11 16.03 4.18
C THR A 91 -6.47 16.88 3.09
N LEU A 92 -5.36 16.44 2.48
CA LEU A 92 -4.71 17.13 1.35
C LEU A 92 -5.60 17.15 0.10
N ARG A 93 -6.26 16.02 -0.24
CA ARG A 93 -7.28 16.00 -1.30
C ARG A 93 -8.46 16.93 -1.01
N GLY A 94 -8.97 16.92 0.22
CA GLY A 94 -10.06 17.81 0.64
C GLY A 94 -9.68 19.30 0.69
N ARG A 95 -8.42 19.63 1.01
CA ARG A 95 -7.91 21.00 1.00
C ARG A 95 -7.83 21.57 -0.42
N GLY A 96 -7.39 20.79 -1.40
CA GLY A 96 -7.36 21.22 -2.81
C GLY A 96 -8.73 21.61 -3.35
N LEU A 97 -9.77 20.82 -3.02
CA LEU A 97 -11.16 21.15 -3.39
C LEU A 97 -11.67 22.42 -2.70
N ARG A 98 -11.36 22.62 -1.41
CA ARG A 98 -11.75 23.83 -0.68
C ARG A 98 -11.07 25.08 -1.23
N GLU A 99 -9.78 25.01 -1.55
CA GLU A 99 -9.05 26.12 -2.17
C GLU A 99 -9.56 26.46 -3.57
N MET A 100 -9.86 25.46 -4.40
CA MET A 100 -10.49 25.70 -5.71
C MET A 100 -11.87 26.35 -5.59
N VAL A 101 -12.70 25.92 -4.65
CA VAL A 101 -14.02 26.53 -4.39
C VAL A 101 -13.88 27.97 -3.88
N LEU A 102 -12.92 28.23 -2.99
CA LEU A 102 -12.60 29.57 -2.48
C LEU A 102 -12.05 30.49 -3.57
N LEU A 103 -11.16 29.99 -4.44
CA LEU A 103 -10.66 30.73 -5.61
C LEU A 103 -11.79 31.02 -6.60
N GLY A 104 -12.66 30.04 -6.87
CA GLY A 104 -13.85 30.22 -7.70
C GLY A 104 -14.80 31.29 -7.14
N LEU A 105 -15.08 31.28 -5.83
CA LEU A 105 -15.90 32.29 -5.16
C LEU A 105 -15.24 33.67 -5.17
N ARG A 106 -13.91 33.75 -4.99
CA ARG A 106 -13.15 35.00 -5.07
C ARG A 106 -13.17 35.58 -6.48
N LEU A 107 -12.94 34.74 -7.50
CA LEU A 107 -13.01 35.13 -8.91
C LEU A 107 -14.43 35.56 -9.30
N TRP A 108 -15.47 34.85 -8.84
CA TRP A 108 -16.86 35.24 -9.06
C TRP A 108 -17.20 36.56 -8.38
N ARG A 109 -16.71 36.79 -7.15
CA ARG A 109 -16.90 38.06 -6.44
C ARG A 109 -16.18 39.21 -7.16
N LEU A 110 -14.97 38.98 -7.69
CA LEU A 110 -14.24 39.95 -8.50
C LEU A 110 -14.94 40.24 -9.83
N ALA A 111 -15.42 39.22 -10.54
CA ALA A 111 -16.18 39.36 -11.78
C ALA A 111 -17.50 40.13 -11.56
N ARG A 112 -18.19 39.84 -10.44
CA ARG A 112 -19.40 40.57 -10.05
C ARG A 112 -19.13 42.03 -9.72
N LEU A 113 -18.04 42.31 -9.01
CA LEU A 113 -17.60 43.69 -8.71
C LEU A 113 -17.19 44.44 -9.98
N TRP A 114 -16.54 43.77 -10.93
CA TRP A 114 -16.17 44.35 -12.21
C TRP A 114 -17.41 44.69 -13.06
N ASN A 115 -18.39 43.79 -13.13
CA ASN A 115 -19.64 44.01 -13.85
C ASN A 115 -20.51 45.14 -13.24
N LEU A 116 -20.49 45.29 -11.91
CA LEU A 116 -21.17 46.39 -11.21
C LEU A 116 -20.48 47.75 -11.42
N ARG A 117 -19.18 47.77 -11.75
CA ARG A 117 -18.40 49.00 -11.97
C ARG A 117 -18.48 49.49 -13.42
N GLY A 118 -18.88 48.62 -14.36
CA GLY A 118 -19.01 48.94 -15.79
C GLY A 118 -20.37 49.50 -16.23
N ASN A 119 -21.37 49.57 -15.33
CA ASN A 119 -22.73 50.01 -15.65
C ASN A 119 -23.08 51.40 -15.05
N GLY A 120 -22.06 52.21 -14.81
CA GLY A 120 -22.16 53.56 -14.23
C GLY A 120 -21.40 54.60 -15.06
N ALA A 121 -21.55 54.54 -16.38
CA ALA A 121 -21.20 55.60 -17.32
C ALA A 121 -22.44 55.93 -18.16
#